data_AF-A0A7W9KKR9-F1
#
_entry.id   AF-A0A7W9KKR9-F1
#
_cell.length_a   1.000
_cell.length_b   1.000
_cell.length_c   1.000
_cell.angle_alpha   90.00
_cell.angle_beta   90.00
_cell.angle_gamma   90.00
#
_symmetry.space_group_name_H-M   'P 1'
#
loop_
_entity.id
_entity.type
_entity.pdbx_description
1 polymer ?
#
loop_
_entity_poly.entity_id
_entity_poly.type
_entity_poly.pdbx_seq_one_letter_code
_entity_poly.pdbx_strand_id
1 'polypeptide(L)'
;MSAEDLEKYETEMELQLYKEYRDIVGQFSYVVETERRFYLANAVDVQVRNAEGEVYFEVRMSDAWVWDMYRPARFVKNVRVITFKDVNVEELDKPDLRLPEDGPFGAGGGPAT
;
A
#
# COMPACT_ATOMS: atom_id res chain seq x y z
N MET A 1 2.73 15.32 30.07
CA MET A 1 2.59 13.98 29.48
C MET A 1 3.55 13.06 30.20
N SER A 2 3.04 11.98 30.78
CA SER A 2 3.85 10.96 31.46
C SER A 2 4.42 9.96 30.45
N ALA A 3 5.38 9.13 30.87
CA ALA A 3 5.89 8.03 30.04
C ALA A 3 4.76 7.06 29.63
N GLU A 4 3.82 6.78 30.54
CA GLU A 4 2.65 5.95 30.27
C GLU A 4 1.70 6.57 29.24
N ASP A 5 1.54 7.90 29.25
CA ASP A 5 0.74 8.60 28.24
C ASP A 5 1.38 8.54 26.84
N LEU A 6 2.72 8.59 26.78
CA LEU A 6 3.46 8.48 25.52
C LEU A 6 3.36 7.06 24.95
N GLU A 7 3.55 6.03 25.78
CA GLU A 7 3.43 4.64 25.36
C GLU A 7 2.01 4.30 24.87
N LYS A 8 0.98 4.79 25.56
CA LYS A 8 -0.42 4.66 25.11
C LYS A 8 -0.63 5.33 23.76
N TYR A 9 -0.14 6.55 23.60
CA TYR A 9 -0.28 7.29 22.35
C TYR A 9 0.41 6.56 21.17
N GLU A 10 1.63 6.06 21.37
CA GLU A 10 2.34 5.28 20.35
C GLU A 10 1.58 4.00 19.98
N THR A 11 1.10 3.25 20.97
CA THR A 11 0.29 2.03 20.77
C THR A 11 -0.98 2.31 19.97
N GLU A 12 -1.67 3.42 20.27
CA GLU A 12 -2.88 3.81 19.54
C GLU A 12 -2.58 4.17 18.09
N MET A 13 -1.47 4.88 17.82
CA MET A 13 -1.07 5.20 16.44
C MET A 13 -0.71 3.96 15.64
N GLU A 14 0.01 3.01 16.25
CA GLU A 14 0.34 1.73 15.60
C GLU A 14 -0.91 0.92 15.26
N LEU A 15 -1.85 0.84 16.20
CA LEU A 15 -3.12 0.15 15.97
C LEU A 15 -3.93 0.80 14.84
N GLN A 16 -3.93 2.14 14.75
CA GLN A 16 -4.58 2.86 13.66
C GLN A 16 -3.92 2.56 12.31
N LEU A 17 -2.58 2.58 12.25
CA LEU A 17 -1.83 2.27 11.03
C LEU A 17 -2.12 0.84 10.54
N TYR A 18 -2.14 -0.13 11.46
CA TYR A 18 -2.46 -1.52 11.14
C TYR A 18 -3.89 -1.70 10.61
N LYS A 19 -4.88 -1.02 11.22
CA LYS A 19 -6.27 -1.05 10.75
C LYS A 19 -6.39 -0.49 9.34
N GLU A 20 -5.79 0.68 9.09
CA GLU A 20 -5.81 1.28 7.75
C GLU A 20 -5.20 0.34 6.72
N TYR A 21 -4.04 -0.25 7.00
CA TYR A 21 -3.43 -1.23 6.12
C TYR A 21 -4.37 -2.39 5.80
N ARG A 22 -4.99 -3.01 6.82
CA ARG A 22 -5.94 -4.12 6.65
C ARG A 22 -7.12 -3.76 5.76
N ASP A 23 -7.57 -2.52 5.81
CA ASP A 23 -8.73 -2.03 5.05
C ASP A 23 -8.38 -1.72 3.58
N ILE A 24 -7.13 -1.33 3.29
CA ILE A 24 -6.74 -0.87 1.96
C ILE A 24 -5.86 -1.84 1.17
N VAL A 25 -5.19 -2.81 1.82
CA VAL A 25 -4.19 -3.67 1.18
C VAL A 25 -4.72 -4.36 -0.09
N GLY A 26 -5.98 -4.81 -0.08
CA GLY A 26 -6.61 -5.45 -1.24
C GLY A 26 -6.90 -4.51 -2.43
N GLN A 27 -6.66 -3.20 -2.29
CA GLN A 27 -6.82 -2.19 -3.35
C GLN A 27 -5.52 -1.94 -4.13
N PHE A 28 -4.40 -2.55 -3.71
CA PHE A 28 -3.09 -2.37 -4.31
C PHE A 28 -2.62 -3.63 -5.02
N SER A 29 -1.71 -3.46 -5.98
CA SER A 29 -1.18 -4.56 -6.80
C SER A 29 0.20 -5.02 -6.34
N TYR A 30 0.96 -4.16 -5.64
CA TYR A 30 2.33 -4.45 -5.24
C TYR A 30 2.60 -4.06 -3.79
N VAL A 31 3.44 -4.87 -3.15
CA VAL A 31 4.24 -4.49 -1.98
C VAL A 31 5.64 -4.13 -2.46
N VAL A 32 6.15 -2.98 -2.00
CA VAL A 32 7.52 -2.54 -2.29
C VAL A 32 8.21 -2.21 -0.99
N GLU A 33 9.29 -2.93 -0.69
CA GLU A 33 10.12 -2.69 0.49
C GLU A 33 11.47 -2.13 0.09
N THR A 34 11.92 -1.17 0.89
CA THR A 34 13.22 -0.51 0.78
C THR A 34 13.83 -0.49 2.17
N GLU A 35 15.12 -0.18 2.27
CA GLU A 35 15.84 -0.13 3.55
C GLU A 35 15.18 0.78 4.61
N ARG A 36 14.39 1.78 4.18
CA ARG A 36 13.76 2.77 5.08
C ARG A 36 12.25 2.63 5.23
N ARG A 37 11.57 2.06 4.23
CA ARG A 37 10.12 2.17 4.08
C ARG A 37 9.52 1.00 3.34
N PHE A 38 8.29 0.70 3.76
CA PHE A 38 7.35 -0.20 3.11
C PHE A 38 6.28 0.61 2.39
N TYR A 39 5.92 0.18 1.18
CA TYR A 39 4.88 0.78 0.37
C TYR A 39 3.90 -0.27 -0.15
N LEU A 40 2.65 0.13 -0.25
CA LEU A 40 1.71 -0.46 -1.20
C LEU A 40 1.68 0.42 -2.45
N ALA A 41 1.62 -0.17 -3.64
CA ALA A 41 1.57 0.58 -4.89
C ALA A 41 0.73 -0.14 -5.96
N ASN A 42 0.16 0.63 -6.90
CA ASN A 42 -0.54 0.05 -8.05
C ASN A 42 0.32 -0.04 -9.31
N ALA A 43 1.40 0.72 -9.38
CA ALA A 43 2.45 0.51 -10.35
C ALA A 43 3.82 0.74 -9.73
N VAL A 44 4.79 -0.03 -10.18
CA VAL A 44 6.19 0.06 -9.78
C VAL A 44 7.08 -0.13 -11.01
N ASP A 45 8.12 0.70 -11.11
CA ASP A 45 9.16 0.63 -12.13
C ASP A 45 10.52 0.73 -11.45
N VAL A 46 11.35 -0.30 -11.61
CA VAL A 46 12.70 -0.37 -11.03
C VAL A 46 13.72 -0.23 -12.16
N GLN A 47 14.50 0.84 -12.09
CA GLN A 47 15.52 1.16 -13.08
C GLN A 47 16.91 1.00 -12.47
N VAL A 48 17.72 0.15 -13.07
CA VAL A 48 19.15 0.03 -12.71
C VAL A 48 19.91 1.16 -13.38
N ARG A 49 20.67 1.92 -12.59
CA ARG A 49 21.49 3.03 -13.07
C ARG A 49 22.95 2.79 -12.73
N ASN A 50 23.82 3.15 -13.66
CA ASN A 50 25.26 3.17 -13.46
C ASN A 50 25.74 4.61 -13.53
N ALA A 51 26.36 5.11 -12.47
CA ALA A 51 27.00 6.41 -12.44
C ALA A 51 28.40 6.25 -11.86
N GLU A 52 29.43 6.64 -12.64
CA GLU A 52 30.82 6.72 -12.18
C GLU A 52 31.38 5.41 -11.57
N GLY A 53 30.87 4.26 -12.03
CA GLY A 53 31.29 2.94 -11.56
C GLY A 53 30.47 2.40 -10.39
N GLU A 54 29.52 3.17 -9.86
CA GLU A 54 28.57 2.71 -8.84
C GLU A 54 27.21 2.38 -9.47
N VAL A 55 26.64 1.25 -9.03
CA VAL A 55 25.28 0.81 -9.39
C VAL A 55 24.31 1.29 -8.32
N TYR A 56 23.21 1.91 -8.74
CA TYR A 56 22.09 2.21 -7.86
C TYR A 56 20.77 1.88 -8.53
N PHE A 57 19.72 1.77 -7.72
CA PHE A 57 18.36 1.52 -8.16
C PHE A 57 17.54 2.80 -8.01
N GLU A 58 16.85 3.17 -9.09
CA GLU A 58 15.79 4.16 -9.06
C GLU A 58 14.45 3.44 -9.13
N VAL A 59 13.68 3.52 -8.04
CA VAL A 59 12.34 2.94 -7.93
C VAL A 59 11.32 4.04 -8.09
N ARG A 60 10.41 3.90 -9.04
CA ARG A 60 9.27 4.79 -9.24
C ARG A 60 7.99 4.03 -8.94
N MET A 61 7.12 4.62 -8.13
CA MET A 61 5.80 4.07 -7.82
C MET A 61 4.73 5.12 -8.05
N SER A 62 3.55 4.69 -8.49
CA SER A 62 2.36 5.54 -8.59
C SER A 62 1.18 4.94 -7.84
N ASP A 63 0.28 5.82 -7.40
CA ASP A 63 -0.87 5.49 -6.58
C ASP A 63 -0.44 4.60 -5.40
N ALA A 64 0.37 5.19 -4.53
CA ALA A 64 1.07 4.48 -3.48
C ALA A 64 0.60 4.92 -2.10
N TRP A 65 0.70 4.00 -1.15
CA TRP A 65 0.50 4.24 0.27
C TRP A 65 1.77 3.87 1.02
N VAL A 66 2.20 4.69 1.97
CA VAL A 66 3.42 4.47 2.75
C VAL A 66 3.09 4.04 4.17
N TRP A 67 3.75 2.98 4.64
CA TRP A 67 3.69 2.57 6.04
C TRP A 67 4.53 3.53 6.89
N ASP A 68 3.90 4.61 7.36
CA ASP A 68 4.55 5.67 8.15
C ASP A 68 3.57 6.25 9.18
N MET A 69 3.83 5.99 10.47
CA MET A 69 2.98 6.42 11.59
C MET A 69 2.98 7.94 11.78
N TYR A 70 4.01 8.64 11.30
CA TYR A 70 4.19 10.08 11.53
C TYR A 70 3.58 10.95 10.43
N ARG A 71 2.99 10.35 9.39
CA ARG A 71 2.37 11.09 8.29
C ARG A 71 0.88 11.32 8.53
N PRO A 72 0.40 12.57 8.41
CA PRO A 72 -1.04 12.86 8.47
C PRO A 72 -1.80 12.32 7.25
N ALA A 73 -1.14 12.16 6.10
CA ALA A 73 -1.67 11.53 4.90
C ALA A 73 -0.65 10.55 4.32
N ARG A 74 -1.05 9.28 4.17
CA ARG A 74 -0.18 8.19 3.70
C ARG A 74 -0.33 7.87 2.22
N PHE A 75 -1.44 8.29 1.60
CA PHE A 75 -1.61 8.19 0.15
C PHE A 75 -0.80 9.27 -0.57
N VAL A 76 -0.02 8.84 -1.55
CA VAL A 76 0.87 9.67 -2.35
C VAL A 76 0.74 9.29 -3.81
N LYS A 77 0.59 10.31 -4.66
CA LYS A 77 0.37 10.10 -6.11
C LYS A 77 1.57 9.47 -6.80
N ASN A 78 2.77 9.94 -6.47
CA ASN A 78 4.02 9.45 -7.04
C ASN A 78 5.09 9.37 -5.94
N VAL A 79 5.88 8.31 -5.97
CA VAL A 79 7.06 8.13 -5.11
C VAL A 79 8.26 7.83 -5.99
N ARG A 80 9.40 8.42 -5.65
CA ARG A 80 10.70 8.11 -6.24
C ARG A 80 11.68 7.80 -5.12
N VAL A 81 12.24 6.59 -5.14
CA VAL A 81 13.31 6.18 -4.23
C VAL A 81 14.58 5.97 -5.04
N ILE A 82 15.69 6.50 -4.54
CA ILE A 82 17.03 6.23 -5.07
C ILE A 82 17.79 5.54 -3.94
N THR A 83 18.28 4.33 -4.19
CA THR A 83 18.99 3.55 -3.18
C THR A 83 20.11 2.71 -3.80
N PHE A 84 21.14 2.45 -3.00
CA PHE A 84 22.22 1.51 -3.29
C PHE A 84 21.99 0.16 -2.60
N LYS A 85 20.85 0.01 -1.91
CA LYS A 85 20.43 -1.22 -1.24
C LYS A 85 19.46 -2.01 -2.09
N ASP A 86 19.11 -3.18 -1.58
CA ASP A 86 18.05 -4.01 -2.10
C ASP A 86 16.70 -3.30 -2.07
N VAL A 87 15.88 -3.69 -3.05
CA VAL A 87 14.48 -3.31 -3.17
C VAL A 87 13.73 -4.60 -3.40
N ASN A 88 12.83 -4.95 -2.48
CA ASN A 88 11.95 -6.09 -2.64
C ASN A 88 10.65 -5.61 -3.30
N VAL A 89 10.21 -6.32 -4.34
CA VAL A 89 8.96 -6.02 -5.04
C VAL A 89 8.17 -7.31 -5.14
N GLU A 90 7.01 -7.33 -4.50
CA GLU A 90 6.10 -8.47 -4.49
C GLU A 90 4.79 -8.07 -5.15
N GLU A 91 4.29 -8.90 -6.07
CA GLU A 91 2.95 -8.76 -6.62
C GLU A 91 1.95 -9.44 -5.69
N LEU A 92 0.91 -8.70 -5.31
CA LEU A 92 -0.15 -9.21 -4.44
C LEU A 92 -1.17 -9.97 -5.27
N ASP A 93 -1.60 -11.13 -4.76
CA ASP A 93 -2.80 -11.79 -5.28
C ASP A 93 -4.00 -10.85 -5.12
N LYS A 94 -4.65 -10.53 -6.24
CA LYS A 94 -5.88 -9.76 -6.19
C LYS A 94 -6.95 -10.63 -5.53
N PRO A 95 -7.65 -10.15 -4.48
CA PRO A 95 -8.78 -10.89 -3.96
C PRO A 95 -9.77 -11.13 -5.10
N ASP A 96 -10.21 -12.38 -5.27
CA ASP A 96 -11.26 -12.72 -6.23
C ASP A 96 -12.42 -11.74 -6.01
N LEU A 97 -12.70 -10.94 -7.03
CA LEU A 97 -13.71 -9.90 -6.99
C LEU A 97 -15.09 -10.56 -6.84
N ARG A 98 -15.47 -10.93 -5.62
CA ARG A 98 -16.83 -11.38 -5.32
C ARG A 98 -17.73 -10.16 -5.41
N LEU A 99 -18.36 -9.99 -6.56
CA LEU A 99 -19.52 -9.11 -6.70
C LEU A 99 -20.52 -9.52 -5.61
N PRO A 100 -21.06 -8.58 -4.82
CA PRO A 100 -22.16 -8.89 -3.92
C PRO A 100 -23.29 -9.52 -4.74
N GLU A 101 -23.64 -10.77 -4.46
CA GLU A 101 -24.62 -11.51 -5.27
C GLU A 101 -26.07 -11.00 -5.12
N ASP A 102 -26.37 -10.06 -4.23
CA ASP A 102 -27.74 -9.61 -4.00
C ASP A 102 -27.85 -8.08 -3.90
N GLY A 103 -27.87 -7.42 -5.07
CA GLY A 103 -28.45 -6.09 -5.21
C GLY A 103 -29.97 -6.20 -5.40
N PRO A 104 -30.80 -5.28 -4.87
CA PRO A 104 -32.28 -5.38 -4.86
C PRO A 104 -32.96 -5.24 -6.23
N PHE A 105 -32.19 -5.32 -7.32
CA PHE A 105 -32.65 -5.13 -8.70
C PHE A 105 -32.49 -6.39 -9.56
N GLY A 106 -32.27 -7.56 -8.94
CA GLY A 106 -32.33 -8.87 -9.61
C GLY A 106 -33.73 -9.09 -10.21
N ALA A 107 -33.83 -8.89 -11.52
CA ALA A 107 -35.05 -8.91 -12.30
C ALA A 107 -35.87 -10.20 -12.10
N GLY A 108 -37.07 -10.06 -11.54
CA GLY A 108 -38.10 -11.10 -11.48
C GLY A 108 -39.37 -10.67 -12.23
N GLY A 109 -39.21 -10.27 -13.49
CA GLY A 109 -40.34 -9.98 -14.38
C GLY A 109 -40.83 -11.21 -15.14
N GLY A 110 -41.86 -11.88 -14.61
CA GLY A 110 -42.84 -12.72 -15.32
C GLY A 110 -42.36 -13.98 -16.08
N PRO A 111 -43.27 -14.83 -16.63
CA PRO A 111 -44.69 -14.56 -16.87
C PRO A 111 -45.67 -15.49 -16.12
N ALA A 112 -46.92 -15.04 -16.13
CA ALA A 112 -48.10 -15.76 -15.67
C ALA A 112 -48.42 -16.98 -16.54
N THR A 113 -48.84 -18.07 -15.88
CA THR A 113 -49.73 -19.12 -16.40
C THR A 113 -50.63 -19.60 -15.28
#